data_AF-A0A7J4LV89-F1
#
_entry.id   AF-A0A7J4LV89-F1
#
_cell.length_a   1.000
_cell.length_b   1.000
_cell.length_c   1.000
_cell.angle_alpha   90.00
_cell.angle_beta   90.00
_cell.angle_gamma   90.00
#
_symmetry.space_group_name_H-M   'P 1'
#
loop_
_entity.id
_entity.type
_entity.pdbx_description
1 polymer ?
#
loop_
_entity_poly.entity_id
_entity_poly.type
_entity_poly.pdbx_seq_one_letter_code
_entity_poly.pdbx_strand_id
1 'polypeptide(L)'
;MEIVRLSVVKVGNVGARAKQVEEQLSKTLLELEEEGIDTTEVAGMLGDFNLKLQDALLTNEQAQDAFAEAASAIGTDGFQQQMERVNELRQAAKTAMQEALELLKEIMRATKELQGQTI
;
A
#
# COMPACT_ATOMS: atom_id res chain seq x y z
N MET A 1 13.55 -6.85 18.20
CA MET A 1 12.07 -6.79 18.23
C MET A 1 11.52 -5.41 17.87
N GLU A 2 12.05 -4.32 18.43
CA GLU A 2 11.54 -2.95 18.18
C GLU A 2 11.54 -2.53 16.70
N ILE A 3 12.58 -2.89 15.94
CA ILE A 3 12.68 -2.61 14.50
C ILE A 3 11.54 -3.25 13.69
N VAL A 4 11.10 -4.46 14.08
CA VAL A 4 10.01 -5.19 13.41
C VAL A 4 8.70 -4.44 13.63
N ARG A 5 8.40 -4.09 14.89
CA ARG A 5 7.20 -3.34 15.25
C ARG A 5 7.12 -1.98 14.53
N LEU A 6 8.24 -1.24 14.49
CA LEU A 6 8.32 0.06 13.82
C LEU A 6 8.06 -0.03 12.31
N SER A 7 8.59 -1.05 11.65
CA SER A 7 8.40 -1.22 10.21
C SER A 7 6.95 -1.50 9.83
N VAL A 8 6.25 -2.28 10.63
CA VAL A 8 4.87 -2.68 10.42
C VAL A 8 3.90 -1.50 10.65
N VAL A 9 4.16 -0.71 11.69
CA VAL A 9 3.43 0.56 11.92
C VAL A 9 3.66 1.54 10.78
N LYS A 10 4.88 1.60 10.23
CA LYS A 10 5.20 2.47 9.10
C LYS A 10 4.39 2.10 7.85
N VAL A 11 4.24 0.82 7.54
CA VAL A 11 3.40 0.36 6.41
C VAL A 11 1.93 0.75 6.64
N GLY A 12 1.39 0.56 7.84
CA GLY A 12 0.01 0.99 8.15
C GLY A 12 -0.21 2.49 7.95
N ASN A 13 0.72 3.32 8.46
CA ASN A 13 0.63 4.79 8.31
C ASN A 13 0.76 5.25 6.86
N VAL A 14 1.64 4.60 6.09
CA VAL A 14 1.79 4.87 4.65
C VAL A 14 0.49 4.51 3.93
N GLY A 15 -0.12 3.37 4.25
CA GLY A 15 -1.37 2.97 3.60
C GLY A 15 -2.55 3.89 3.89
N ALA A 16 -2.66 4.42 5.11
CA ALA A 16 -3.68 5.42 5.45
C ALA A 16 -3.52 6.70 4.60
N ARG A 17 -2.28 7.18 4.42
CA ARG A 17 -2.01 8.33 3.55
C ARG A 17 -2.27 8.00 2.08
N ALA A 18 -1.91 6.80 1.65
CA ALA A 18 -2.09 6.38 0.27
C ALA A 18 -3.59 6.31 -0.09
N LYS A 19 -4.46 5.87 0.83
CA LYS A 19 -5.92 5.95 0.68
C LYS A 19 -6.43 7.40 0.55
N GLN A 20 -5.91 8.32 1.37
CA GLN A 20 -6.31 9.73 1.26
C GLN A 20 -5.95 10.34 -0.10
N VAL A 21 -4.78 9.99 -0.65
CA VAL A 21 -4.37 10.45 -1.98
C VAL A 21 -5.24 9.81 -3.07
N GLU A 22 -5.59 8.54 -2.93
CA GLU A 22 -6.50 7.84 -3.84
C GLU A 22 -7.89 8.47 -3.88
N GLU A 23 -8.48 8.81 -2.73
CA GLU A 23 -9.76 9.52 -2.67
C GLU A 23 -9.69 10.89 -3.36
N GLN A 24 -8.56 11.60 -3.25
CA GLN A 24 -8.36 12.88 -3.94
C GLN A 24 -8.25 12.68 -5.45
N LEU A 25 -7.48 11.69 -5.90
CA LEU A 25 -7.33 11.36 -7.32
C LEU A 25 -8.67 10.94 -7.92
N SER A 26 -9.46 10.13 -7.23
CA SER A 26 -10.80 9.73 -7.68
C SER A 26 -11.69 10.95 -7.92
N LYS A 27 -11.68 11.95 -7.03
CA LYS A 27 -12.43 13.20 -7.23
C LYS A 27 -11.94 13.98 -8.44
N THR A 28 -10.62 14.11 -8.59
CA THR A 28 -10.03 14.80 -9.75
C THR A 28 -10.37 14.12 -11.07
N LEU A 29 -10.39 12.78 -11.11
CA LEU A 29 -10.79 12.05 -12.31
C LEU A 29 -12.27 12.30 -12.65
N LEU A 30 -13.15 12.32 -11.64
CA LEU A 30 -14.56 12.67 -11.85
C LEU A 30 -14.73 14.09 -12.42
N GLU A 31 -13.98 15.07 -11.90
CA GLU A 31 -14.00 16.44 -12.43
C GLU A 31 -13.53 16.49 -13.89
N LEU A 32 -12.47 15.75 -14.24
CA LEU A 32 -11.97 15.65 -15.62
C LEU A 32 -12.98 14.97 -16.57
N GLU A 33 -13.67 13.93 -16.11
CA GLU A 33 -14.75 13.29 -16.87
C GLU A 33 -15.91 14.26 -17.16
N GLU A 34 -16.27 15.09 -16.18
CA GLU A 34 -17.29 16.15 -16.35
C GLU A 34 -16.87 17.22 -17.37
N GLU A 35 -15.56 17.48 -17.48
CA GLU A 35 -14.96 18.35 -18.52
C GLU A 35 -14.85 17.67 -19.90
N GLY A 36 -15.21 16.38 -20.00
CA GLY A 36 -15.19 15.61 -21.24
C GLY A 36 -13.82 15.00 -21.57
N ILE A 37 -12.91 14.93 -20.61
CA ILE A 37 -11.60 14.29 -20.75
C ILE A 37 -11.73 12.80 -20.44
N ASP A 38 -11.14 11.94 -21.29
CA ASP A 38 -11.13 10.49 -21.06
C ASP A 38 -10.13 10.12 -19.96
N THR A 39 -10.65 9.56 -18.87
CA THR A 39 -9.92 9.13 -17.67
C THR A 39 -9.81 7.60 -17.56
N THR A 40 -10.35 6.84 -18.51
CA THR A 40 -10.55 5.39 -18.40
C THR A 40 -9.27 4.65 -18.00
N GLU A 41 -8.14 5.03 -18.61
CA GLU A 41 -6.83 4.43 -18.32
C GLU A 41 -6.38 4.71 -16.88
N VAL A 42 -6.48 5.97 -16.43
CA VAL A 42 -6.04 6.38 -15.10
C VAL A 42 -6.97 5.82 -14.01
N ALA A 43 -8.26 5.72 -14.28
CA ALA A 43 -9.23 5.05 -13.41
C ALA A 43 -8.91 3.55 -13.26
N GLY A 44 -8.50 2.89 -14.34
CA GLY A 44 -8.01 1.51 -14.31
C GLY A 44 -6.78 1.35 -13.41
N MET A 45 -5.78 2.22 -13.61
CA MET A 45 -4.57 2.23 -12.77
C MET A 45 -4.90 2.47 -11.28
N LEU A 46 -5.86 3.35 -10.98
CA LEU A 46 -6.32 3.62 -9.62
C LEU A 46 -6.95 2.36 -8.97
N GLY A 47 -7.70 1.58 -9.76
CA GLY A 47 -8.20 0.27 -9.35
C GLY A 47 -7.08 -0.72 -9.00
N ASP A 48 -6.09 -0.85 -9.87
CA ASP A 48 -4.92 -1.71 -9.65
C ASP A 48 -4.11 -1.27 -8.41
N PHE A 49 -3.98 0.04 -8.21
CA PHE A 49 -3.36 0.61 -7.02
C PHE A 49 -4.11 0.20 -5.75
N ASN A 50 -5.45 0.28 -5.75
CA ASN A 50 -6.25 -0.08 -4.60
C ASN A 50 -6.11 -1.58 -4.25
N LEU A 51 -6.09 -2.46 -5.25
CA LEU A 51 -5.85 -3.88 -5.05
C LEU A 51 -4.47 -4.14 -4.42
N LYS A 52 -3.41 -3.58 -4.99
CA LYS A 52 -2.04 -3.72 -4.45
C LYS A 52 -1.91 -3.15 -3.03
N LEU A 53 -2.57 -2.03 -2.76
CA LEU A 53 -2.57 -1.41 -1.45
C LEU A 53 -3.27 -2.30 -0.41
N GLN A 54 -4.42 -2.90 -0.77
CA GLN A 54 -5.13 -3.83 0.10
C GLN A 54 -4.28 -5.07 0.40
N ASP A 55 -3.65 -5.66 -0.61
CA ASP A 55 -2.74 -6.80 -0.41
C ASP A 55 -1.58 -6.47 0.52
N ALA A 56 -0.98 -5.28 0.35
CA ALA A 56 0.11 -4.81 1.21
C ALA A 56 -0.33 -4.65 2.67
N LEU A 57 -1.53 -4.08 2.89
CA LEU A 57 -2.09 -3.89 4.23
C LEU A 57 -2.46 -5.21 4.89
N LEU A 58 -3.06 -6.15 4.15
CA LEU A 58 -3.40 -7.47 4.64
C LEU A 58 -2.13 -8.26 5.02
N THR A 59 -1.10 -8.23 4.17
CA THR A 59 0.18 -8.87 4.47
C THR A 59 0.85 -8.24 5.70
N ASN A 60 0.68 -6.93 5.89
CA ASN A 60 1.19 -6.24 7.07
C ASN A 60 0.44 -6.63 8.35
N GLU A 61 -0.87 -6.86 8.28
CA GLU A 61 -1.67 -7.40 9.38
C GLU A 61 -1.23 -8.82 9.75
N GLN A 62 -1.04 -9.69 8.74
CA GLN A 62 -0.49 -11.03 8.97
C GLN A 62 0.91 -10.99 9.63
N ALA A 63 1.74 -10.00 9.27
CA ALA A 63 3.03 -9.80 9.91
C ALA A 63 2.90 -9.34 11.38
N GLN A 64 1.85 -8.58 11.72
CA GLN A 64 1.53 -8.21 13.12
C GLN A 64 1.16 -9.43 13.93
N ASP A 65 0.25 -10.26 13.39
CA ASP A 65 -0.24 -11.46 14.06
C ASP A 65 0.89 -12.47 14.27
N ALA A 66 1.66 -12.75 13.23
CA ALA A 66 2.84 -13.62 13.32
C ALA A 66 3.86 -13.10 14.34
N PHE A 67 4.01 -11.78 14.47
CA PHE A 67 4.91 -11.20 15.47
C PHE A 67 4.38 -11.35 16.90
N ALA A 68 3.07 -11.21 17.09
CA ALA A 68 2.43 -11.46 18.39
C ALA A 68 2.52 -12.94 18.81
N GLU A 69 2.37 -13.86 17.84
CA GLU A 69 2.60 -15.30 18.04
C GLU A 69 4.06 -15.58 18.42
N ALA A 70 5.02 -15.02 17.66
CA ALA A 70 6.45 -15.17 17.93
C ALA A 70 6.84 -14.59 19.30
N ALA A 71 6.28 -13.44 19.68
CA ALA A 71 6.50 -12.83 20.99
C ALA A 71 5.99 -13.71 22.14
N SER A 72 4.92 -14.48 21.91
CA SER A 72 4.38 -15.43 22.88
C SER A 72 5.22 -16.71 22.98
N ALA A 73 6.04 -16.99 21.97
CA ALA A 73 6.91 -18.17 21.87
C ALA A 73 8.36 -17.92 22.34
N ILE A 74 8.68 -16.74 22.90
CA ILE A 74 10.04 -16.39 23.35
C ILE A 74 10.55 -17.45 24.35
N GLY A 75 11.76 -17.97 24.09
CA GLY A 75 12.40 -18.98 24.94
C GLY A 75 11.99 -20.43 24.63
N THR A 76 11.21 -20.65 23.58
CA THR A 76 10.88 -21.98 23.05
C THR A 76 11.67 -22.28 21.77
N ASP A 77 11.83 -23.57 21.45
CA ASP A 77 12.52 -24.03 20.24
C ASP A 77 11.87 -23.53 18.92
N GLY A 78 10.58 -23.17 18.96
CA GLY A 78 9.85 -22.65 17.81
C GLY A 78 10.03 -21.15 17.53
N PHE A 79 10.68 -20.40 18.43
CA PHE A 79 10.81 -18.95 18.31
C PHE A 79 11.52 -18.51 17.03
N GLN A 80 12.56 -19.23 16.63
CA GLN A 80 13.40 -18.87 15.48
C GLN A 80 12.62 -19.02 14.16
N GLN A 81 11.90 -20.13 13.99
CA GLN A 81 11.04 -20.35 12.82
C GLN A 81 9.91 -19.32 12.73
N GLN A 82 9.30 -18.98 13.87
CA GLN A 82 8.25 -17.95 13.90
C GLN A 82 8.81 -16.57 13.52
N MET A 83 10.03 -16.23 13.96
CA MET A 83 10.65 -14.97 13.55
C MET A 83 11.09 -14.94 12.07
N GLU A 84 11.46 -16.07 11.48
CA GLU A 84 11.67 -16.15 10.02
C GLU A 84 10.39 -15.82 9.27
N ARG A 85 9.27 -16.45 9.63
CA ARG A 85 7.96 -16.17 9.04
C ARG A 85 7.57 -14.69 9.17
N VAL A 86 7.80 -14.09 10.33
CA VAL A 86 7.56 -12.65 10.55
C VAL A 86 8.40 -11.79 9.60
N ASN A 87 9.67 -12.13 9.41
CA ASN A 87 10.57 -11.38 8.54
C ASN A 87 10.15 -11.49 7.07
N GLU A 88 9.71 -12.67 6.63
CA GLU A 88 9.17 -12.90 5.29
C GLU A 88 7.92 -12.06 5.03
N LEU A 89 6.92 -12.15 5.92
CA LEU A 89 5.68 -11.38 5.81
C LEU A 89 5.94 -9.87 5.82
N ARG A 90 6.84 -9.41 6.70
CA ARG A 90 7.26 -8.01 6.76
C ARG A 90 7.90 -7.55 5.44
N GLN A 91 8.77 -8.38 4.86
CA GLN A 91 9.44 -8.05 3.62
C GLN A 91 8.45 -8.03 2.45
N ALA A 92 7.53 -8.99 2.39
CA ALA A 92 6.46 -9.03 1.41
C ALA A 92 5.55 -7.79 1.51
N ALA A 93 5.08 -7.44 2.71
CA ALA A 93 4.25 -6.25 2.94
C ALA A 93 4.97 -4.96 2.51
N LYS A 94 6.28 -4.86 2.80
CA LYS A 94 7.09 -3.71 2.39
C LYS A 94 7.21 -3.64 0.87
N THR A 95 7.50 -4.74 0.20
CA THR A 95 7.62 -4.78 -1.28
C THR A 95 6.30 -4.43 -1.94
N ALA A 96 5.20 -5.05 -1.51
CA ALA A 96 3.85 -4.75 -2.03
C ALA A 96 3.49 -3.27 -1.85
N MET A 97 3.81 -2.69 -0.68
CA MET A 97 3.60 -1.26 -0.44
C MET A 97 4.46 -0.38 -1.36
N GLN A 98 5.72 -0.77 -1.63
CA GLN A 98 6.57 -0.03 -2.56
C GLN A 98 6.01 -0.05 -3.97
N GLU A 99 5.55 -1.20 -4.46
CA GLU A 99 4.90 -1.31 -5.76
C GLU A 99 3.64 -0.46 -5.85
N ALA A 100 2.79 -0.49 -4.82
CA ALA A 100 1.61 0.37 -4.76
C ALA A 100 2.00 1.86 -4.83
N LEU A 101 3.03 2.28 -4.11
CA LEU A 101 3.47 3.68 -4.14
C LEU A 101 4.08 4.10 -5.49
N GLU A 102 4.78 3.21 -6.20
CA GLU A 102 5.25 3.52 -7.56
C GLU A 102 4.07 3.69 -8.51
N LEU A 103 3.07 2.80 -8.44
CA LEU A 103 1.85 2.94 -9.24
C LEU A 103 1.11 4.25 -8.91
N LEU A 104 1.03 4.64 -7.63
CA LEU A 104 0.46 5.92 -7.23
C LEU A 104 1.17 7.12 -7.87
N LYS A 105 2.50 7.08 -7.99
CA LYS A 105 3.25 8.16 -8.65
C LYS A 105 2.96 8.20 -10.15
N GLU A 106 2.80 7.05 -10.79
CA GLU A 106 2.43 6.97 -12.20
C GLU A 106 1.02 7.55 -12.43
N ILE A 107 0.06 7.19 -11.59
CA ILE A 107 -1.30 7.75 -11.60
C ILE A 107 -1.27 9.26 -11.43
N MET A 108 -0.51 9.78 -10.45
CA MET A 108 -0.38 11.22 -10.24
C MET A 108 0.20 11.95 -11.46
N ARG A 109 1.16 11.33 -12.16
CA ARG A 109 1.73 11.90 -13.40
C ARG A 109 0.71 11.91 -14.51
N ALA A 110 0.04 10.78 -14.77
CA ALA A 110 -0.98 10.67 -15.80
C ALA A 110 -2.14 11.64 -15.55
N THR A 111 -2.61 11.74 -14.30
CA THR A 111 -3.65 12.71 -13.90
C THR A 111 -3.22 14.15 -14.19
N LYS A 112 -1.96 14.50 -13.87
CA LYS A 112 -1.42 15.83 -14.15
C LYS A 112 -1.31 16.11 -15.65
N GLU A 113 -0.98 15.11 -16.45
CA GLU A 113 -0.94 15.23 -17.91
C GLU A 113 -2.33 15.46 -18.49
N LEU A 114 -3.36 14.77 -17.97
CA LEU A 114 -4.75 15.02 -18.33
C LEU A 114 -5.19 16.46 -17.98
N GLN A 115 -4.89 16.92 -16.76
CA GLN A 115 -5.16 18.31 -16.34
C GLN A 115 -4.40 19.36 -17.17
N GLY A 116 -3.24 18.99 -17.73
CA GLY A 116 -2.45 19.85 -18.61
C GLY A 116 -3.01 19.97 -20.03
N GLN A 117 -3.91 19.07 -20.43
CA GLN A 117 -4.62 19.13 -21.71
C GLN A 117 -5.81 20.08 -21.68
N THR A 118 -6.21 20.58 -20.50
CA THR A 118 -7.29 21.55 -20.30
C THR A 118 -6.89 22.99 -20.65
N ILE A 119 -5.98 23.21 -21.62
CA ILE A 119 -5.54 24.54 -22.10
C ILE A 119 -5.95 24.75 -23.55
#